data_AF-A0A3R9TUE8-F1
#
_entry.id   AF-A0A3R9TUE8-F1
#
_cell.length_a   1.000
_cell.length_b   1.000
_cell.length_c   1.000
_cell.angle_alpha   90.00
_cell.angle_beta   90.00
_cell.angle_gamma   90.00
#
_symmetry.space_group_name_H-M   'P 1'
#
loop_
_entity.id
_entity.type
_entity.pdbx_description
1 polymer ?
#
loop_
_entity_poly.entity_id
_entity_poly.type
_entity_poly.pdbx_seq_one_letter_code
_entity_poly.pdbx_strand_id
1 'polypeptide(L)'
;MSNQPSQDRLDLVYGLDDRPKPFVAFLAAFQHLLAIIVPIVTPGLLICLALGVPRNETNMILSMSLVISGIATFLQCKKVGPFGAGLLIVQGTSFNFIGPIIGIGSAMVAAGTPVNQVMAAIFGVVIAGSFIEMGVSQILPWVKKLITPLVTGIVVLLIGLTLIKEGLISMGGGYQAMQDHTFASADNL
;
A
#
# COMPACT_ATOMS: atom_id res chain seq x y z
N MET A 1 -26.27 32.67 28.19
CA MET A 1 -26.22 31.21 28.46
C MET A 1 -25.89 30.53 27.14
N SER A 2 -24.64 30.12 26.97
CA SER A 2 -24.06 29.62 25.72
C SER A 2 -24.52 28.18 25.43
N ASN A 3 -25.28 28.01 24.34
CA ASN A 3 -25.51 26.71 23.70
C ASN A 3 -24.17 26.14 23.23
N GLN A 4 -23.69 25.07 23.87
CA GLN A 4 -22.67 24.20 23.30
C GLN A 4 -23.37 23.16 22.41
N PRO A 5 -22.95 22.97 21.14
CA PRO A 5 -23.49 21.91 20.32
C PRO A 5 -23.03 20.55 20.87
N SER A 6 -23.99 19.67 21.06
CA SER A 6 -23.81 18.25 21.37
C SER A 6 -22.86 17.62 20.35
N GLN A 7 -21.63 17.33 20.77
CA GLN A 7 -20.74 16.42 20.07
C GLN A 7 -21.41 15.03 20.08
N ASP A 8 -21.80 14.52 18.91
CA ASP A 8 -22.11 13.11 18.73
C ASP A 8 -20.91 12.31 19.23
N ARG A 9 -21.07 11.73 20.43
CA ARG A 9 -20.05 10.92 21.10
C ARG A 9 -19.95 9.64 20.28
N LEU A 10 -18.95 9.57 19.40
CA LEU A 10 -18.60 8.35 18.67
C LEU A 10 -18.62 7.18 19.65
N ASP A 11 -19.51 6.22 19.43
CA ASP A 11 -19.73 5.07 20.33
C ASP A 11 -18.60 4.05 20.12
N LEU A 12 -17.39 4.44 20.52
CA LEU A 12 -16.17 3.65 20.37
C LEU A 12 -16.03 2.70 21.56
N VAL A 13 -15.89 1.40 21.27
CA VAL A 13 -15.56 0.38 22.29
C VAL A 13 -14.19 0.64 22.93
N TYR A 14 -13.26 1.24 22.19
CA TYR A 14 -11.97 1.72 22.67
C TYR A 14 -11.62 3.07 22.00
N GLY A 15 -11.25 4.05 22.82
CA GLY A 15 -10.67 5.31 22.38
C GLY A 15 -9.22 5.17 21.88
N LEU A 16 -8.70 6.23 21.26
CA LEU A 16 -7.35 6.25 20.67
C LEU A 16 -6.23 5.92 21.67
N ASP A 17 -6.35 6.45 22.89
CA ASP A 17 -5.35 6.30 23.95
C ASP A 17 -5.66 5.16 24.93
N ASP A 18 -6.73 4.40 24.67
CA ASP A 18 -7.14 3.31 25.54
C ASP A 18 -6.14 2.16 25.48
N ARG A 19 -5.92 1.52 26.63
CA ARG A 19 -5.03 0.37 26.77
C ARG A 19 -5.86 -0.88 27.01
N PRO A 20 -6.32 -1.57 25.94
CA PRO A 20 -7.06 -2.82 26.08
C PRO A 20 -6.20 -3.87 26.79
N LYS A 21 -6.88 -4.90 27.35
CA LYS A 21 -6.20 -6.04 27.98
C LYS A 21 -5.17 -6.64 27.01
N PRO A 22 -3.98 -7.03 27.47
CA PRO A 22 -2.86 -7.43 26.60
C PRO A 22 -3.24 -8.54 25.61
N PHE A 23 -4.11 -9.46 26.00
CA PHE A 23 -4.60 -10.52 25.12
C PHE A 23 -5.50 -10.00 23.99
N VAL A 24 -6.41 -9.07 24.28
CA VAL A 24 -7.29 -8.45 23.28
C VAL A 24 -6.46 -7.58 22.34
N ALA A 25 -5.50 -6.81 22.88
CA ALA A 25 -4.57 -6.02 22.10
C ALA A 25 -3.75 -6.89 21.14
N PHE A 26 -3.25 -8.03 21.61
CA PHE A 26 -2.49 -8.99 20.80
C PHE A 26 -3.34 -9.58 19.68
N LEU A 27 -4.56 -10.06 19.98
CA LEU A 27 -5.46 -10.62 18.96
C LEU A 27 -5.84 -9.57 17.91
N ALA A 28 -6.14 -8.34 18.33
CA ALA A 28 -6.45 -7.24 17.42
C ALA A 28 -5.25 -6.90 16.53
N ALA A 29 -4.04 -6.81 17.09
CA ALA A 29 -2.81 -6.57 16.34
C ALA A 29 -2.51 -7.71 15.35
N PHE A 30 -2.72 -8.96 15.76
CA PHE A 30 -2.54 -10.13 14.92
C PHE A 30 -3.54 -10.15 13.75
N GLN A 31 -4.82 -9.91 14.02
CA GLN A 31 -5.83 -9.78 12.98
C GLN A 31 -5.50 -8.64 12.01
N HIS A 32 -5.05 -7.51 12.53
CA HIS A 32 -4.67 -6.37 11.70
C HIS A 32 -3.49 -6.72 10.80
N LEU A 33 -2.47 -7.40 11.33
CA LEU A 33 -1.35 -7.91 10.56
C LEU A 33 -1.82 -8.82 9.42
N LEU A 34 -2.69 -9.80 9.70
CA LEU A 34 -3.24 -10.69 8.68
C LEU A 34 -4.01 -9.94 7.60
N ALA A 35 -4.74 -8.89 7.96
CA ALA A 35 -5.51 -8.08 7.02
C ALA A 35 -4.62 -7.25 6.08
N ILE A 36 -3.45 -6.79 6.54
CA ILE A 36 -2.60 -5.86 5.78
C ILE A 36 -1.46 -6.54 5.00
N ILE A 37 -1.08 -7.79 5.35
CA ILE A 37 0.04 -8.49 4.69
C ILE A 37 -0.15 -8.57 3.18
N VAL A 38 -1.32 -9.03 2.73
CA VAL A 38 -1.61 -9.20 1.29
C VAL A 38 -1.51 -7.87 0.54
N PRO A 39 -2.24 -6.81 0.90
CA PRO A 39 -2.16 -5.55 0.16
C PRO A 39 -0.79 -4.87 0.22
N ILE A 40 0.05 -5.14 1.23
CA ILE A 40 1.44 -4.61 1.27
C ILE A 40 2.35 -5.36 0.28
N VAL A 41 2.25 -6.69 0.27
CA VAL A 41 3.13 -7.57 -0.51
C VAL A 41 2.76 -7.59 -2.00
N THR A 42 1.47 -7.59 -2.34
CA THR A 42 0.98 -7.78 -3.70
C THR A 42 1.54 -6.78 -4.71
N PRO A 43 1.57 -5.44 -4.47
CA PRO A 43 2.13 -4.50 -5.44
C PRO A 43 3.60 -4.78 -5.78
N GLY A 44 4.43 -5.07 -4.78
CA GLY A 44 5.84 -5.41 -4.99
C GLY A 44 6.01 -6.71 -5.77
N LEU A 45 5.18 -7.71 -5.46
CA LEU A 45 5.17 -8.98 -6.18
C LEU A 45 4.79 -8.80 -7.65
N LEU A 46 3.72 -8.04 -7.94
CA LEU A 46 3.27 -7.78 -9.30
C LEU A 46 4.34 -7.08 -10.14
N ILE A 47 5.01 -6.07 -9.56
CA ILE A 47 6.11 -5.37 -10.24
C ILE A 47 7.27 -6.34 -10.53
N CYS A 48 7.69 -7.13 -9.53
CA CYS A 48 8.80 -8.07 -9.70
C CYS A 48 8.49 -9.16 -10.75
N LEU A 49 7.27 -9.71 -10.73
CA LEU A 49 6.82 -10.70 -11.71
C LEU A 49 6.76 -10.11 -13.12
N ALA A 50 6.21 -8.90 -13.27
CA ALA A 50 6.08 -8.25 -14.58
C ALA A 50 7.44 -7.87 -15.19
N LEU A 51 8.44 -7.56 -14.36
CA LEU A 51 9.80 -7.22 -14.80
C LEU A 51 10.75 -8.43 -14.89
N GLY A 52 10.30 -9.63 -14.50
CA GLY A 52 11.11 -10.84 -14.54
C GLY A 52 12.24 -10.87 -13.49
N VAL A 53 12.03 -10.25 -12.33
CA VAL A 53 13.01 -10.27 -11.22
C VAL A 53 13.15 -11.71 -10.69
N PRO A 54 14.38 -12.20 -10.40
CA PRO A 54 14.58 -13.53 -9.85
C PRO A 54 13.82 -13.75 -8.54
N ARG A 55 13.33 -14.99 -8.30
CA ARG A 55 12.55 -15.33 -7.11
C ARG A 55 13.26 -15.00 -5.79
N ASN A 56 14.57 -15.22 -5.72
CA ASN A 56 15.36 -14.93 -4.53
C ASN A 56 15.36 -13.42 -4.19
N GLU A 57 15.53 -12.57 -5.19
CA GLU A 57 15.50 -11.12 -5.02
C GLU A 57 14.08 -10.62 -4.72
N THR A 58 13.07 -11.21 -5.37
CA THR A 58 11.66 -10.90 -5.10
C THR A 58 11.32 -11.16 -3.64
N ASN A 59 11.67 -12.33 -3.09
CA ASN A 59 11.44 -12.66 -1.68
C ASN A 59 12.16 -11.69 -0.74
N MET A 60 13.38 -11.27 -1.10
CA MET A 60 14.12 -10.27 -0.34
C MET A 60 13.42 -8.91 -0.35
N ILE A 61 13.00 -8.41 -1.51
CA ILE A 61 12.27 -7.14 -1.66
C ILE A 61 10.96 -7.15 -0.86
N LEU A 62 10.20 -8.24 -0.93
CA LEU A 62 8.95 -8.40 -0.21
C LEU A 62 9.16 -8.40 1.31
N SER A 63 10.19 -9.10 1.79
CA SER A 63 10.55 -9.13 3.21
C SER A 63 10.97 -7.74 3.70
N MET A 64 11.79 -7.03 2.92
CA MET A 64 12.20 -5.66 3.22
C MET A 64 11.00 -4.70 3.24
N SER A 65 10.05 -4.87 2.32
CA SER A 65 8.83 -4.07 2.26
C SER A 65 7.98 -4.21 3.53
N LEU A 66 7.78 -5.44 4.03
CA LEU A 66 7.05 -5.69 5.27
C LEU A 66 7.75 -5.05 6.49
N VAL A 67 9.09 -5.18 6.58
CA VAL A 67 9.87 -4.58 7.67
C VAL A 67 9.77 -3.05 7.64
N ILE A 68 9.97 -2.44 6.47
CA ILE A 68 9.90 -0.98 6.31
C ILE A 68 8.47 -0.47 6.57
N SER A 69 7.44 -1.18 6.11
CA SER A 69 6.04 -0.88 6.41
C SER A 69 5.77 -0.85 7.92
N GLY A 70 6.29 -1.82 8.68
CA GLY A 70 6.19 -1.85 10.14
C GLY A 70 6.88 -0.65 10.80
N ILE A 71 8.10 -0.32 10.37
CA ILE A 71 8.85 0.84 10.87
C ILE A 71 8.11 2.15 10.55
N ALA A 72 7.64 2.32 9.32
CA ALA A 72 6.91 3.49 8.87
C ALA A 72 5.57 3.65 9.61
N THR A 73 4.85 2.55 9.80
CA THR A 73 3.62 2.53 10.61
C THR A 73 3.89 2.95 12.04
N PHE A 74 4.95 2.42 12.66
CA PHE A 74 5.36 2.80 14.01
C PHE A 74 5.70 4.29 14.11
N LEU A 75 6.43 4.83 13.13
CA LEU A 75 6.75 6.26 13.05
C LEU A 75 5.49 7.12 12.87
N GLN A 76 4.50 6.64 12.14
CA GLN A 76 3.25 7.37 11.92
C GLN A 76 2.36 7.38 13.18
N CYS A 77 2.37 6.27 13.93
CA CYS A 77 1.66 6.13 15.21
C CYS A 77 2.31 6.96 16.32
N LYS A 78 3.65 7.01 16.37
CA LYS A 78 4.38 7.77 17.38
C LYS A 78 4.64 9.17 16.87
N LYS A 79 3.97 10.17 17.43
CA LYS A 79 4.29 11.57 17.14
C LYS A 79 5.70 11.92 17.66
N VAL A 80 6.68 11.97 16.76
CA VAL A 80 8.07 12.34 17.06
C VAL A 80 8.33 13.73 16.46
N GLY A 81 8.15 14.77 17.28
CA GLY A 81 8.31 16.16 16.84
C GLY A 81 7.29 16.56 15.76
N PRO A 82 7.72 17.13 14.61
CA PRO A 82 6.82 17.47 13.50
C PRO A 82 6.42 16.26 12.64
N PHE A 83 6.97 15.08 12.91
CA PHE A 83 6.71 13.85 12.15
C PHE A 83 5.72 12.92 12.88
N GLY A 84 4.88 12.25 12.11
CA GLY A 84 3.87 11.32 12.61
C GLY A 84 2.54 12.00 12.96
N ALA A 85 1.44 11.30 12.66
CA ALA A 85 0.09 11.80 12.91
C ALA A 85 -0.38 11.59 14.35
N GLY A 86 0.28 10.70 15.11
CA GLY A 86 -0.23 10.27 16.42
C GLY A 86 -1.45 9.35 16.32
N LEU A 87 -1.67 8.76 15.14
CA LEU A 87 -2.81 7.91 14.83
C LEU A 87 -2.33 6.58 14.25
N LEU A 88 -3.11 5.52 14.45
CA LEU A 88 -2.88 4.22 13.82
C LEU A 88 -3.14 4.31 12.31
N ILE A 89 -2.13 4.74 11.57
CA ILE A 89 -2.15 4.85 10.11
C ILE A 89 -1.13 3.87 9.57
N VAL A 90 -1.62 2.69 9.16
CA VAL A 90 -0.78 1.67 8.54
C VAL A 90 -0.18 2.22 7.25
N GLN A 91 1.14 2.19 7.19
CA GLN A 91 1.90 2.56 6.02
C GLN A 91 2.09 1.32 5.14
N GLY A 92 1.65 1.39 3.90
CA GLY A 92 1.76 0.31 2.94
C GLY A 92 2.08 0.81 1.55
N THR A 93 2.22 -0.12 0.62
CA THR A 93 2.54 0.15 -0.78
C THR A 93 1.29 0.62 -1.51
N SER A 94 1.37 1.71 -2.28
CA SER A 94 0.22 2.24 -3.04
C SER A 94 0.04 1.52 -4.38
N PHE A 95 -1.16 1.03 -4.65
CA PHE A 95 -1.53 0.39 -5.91
C PHE A 95 -1.52 1.34 -7.11
N ASN A 96 -1.55 2.66 -6.88
CA ASN A 96 -1.51 3.66 -7.96
C ASN A 96 -0.24 3.61 -8.79
N PHE A 97 0.86 3.13 -8.20
CA PHE A 97 2.16 3.13 -8.86
C PHE A 97 2.43 1.88 -9.70
N ILE A 98 1.60 0.84 -9.58
CA ILE A 98 1.83 -0.45 -10.29
C ILE A 98 1.83 -0.23 -11.80
N GLY A 99 0.78 0.40 -12.33
CA GLY A 99 0.64 0.62 -13.78
C GLY A 99 1.81 1.41 -14.38
N PRO A 100 2.12 2.62 -13.85
CA PRO A 100 3.24 3.42 -14.34
C PRO A 100 4.61 2.71 -14.21
N ILE A 101 4.88 2.06 -13.07
CA ILE A 101 6.16 1.36 -12.85
C ILE A 101 6.33 0.19 -13.82
N ILE A 102 5.31 -0.64 -13.98
CA ILE A 102 5.37 -1.77 -14.93
C ILE A 102 5.47 -1.25 -16.36
N GLY A 103 4.72 -0.21 -16.73
CA GLY A 103 4.77 0.37 -18.06
C GLY A 103 6.16 0.90 -18.43
N ILE A 104 6.76 1.71 -17.56
CA ILE A 104 8.11 2.25 -17.79
C ILE A 104 9.18 1.16 -17.69
N GLY A 105 9.08 0.30 -16.68
CA GLY A 105 10.06 -0.77 -16.46
C GLY A 105 10.08 -1.78 -17.60
N SER A 106 8.91 -2.22 -18.09
CA SER A 106 8.82 -3.13 -19.24
C SER A 106 9.36 -2.50 -20.53
N ALA A 107 9.12 -1.20 -20.75
CA ALA A 107 9.71 -0.48 -21.88
C ALA A 107 11.25 -0.44 -21.80
N MET A 108 11.82 -0.26 -20.60
CA MET A 108 13.28 -0.30 -20.39
C MET A 108 13.86 -1.69 -20.61
N VAL A 109 13.18 -2.74 -20.15
CA VAL A 109 13.57 -4.14 -20.41
C VAL A 109 13.53 -4.43 -21.91
N ALA A 110 12.47 -3.99 -22.61
CA ALA A 110 12.35 -4.15 -24.07
C ALA A 110 13.44 -3.39 -24.84
N ALA A 111 13.93 -2.27 -24.31
CA ALA A 111 15.08 -1.54 -24.85
C ALA A 111 16.44 -2.22 -24.59
N GLY A 112 16.46 -3.39 -23.93
CA GLY A 112 17.66 -4.16 -23.63
C GLY A 112 18.34 -3.81 -22.30
N THR A 113 17.69 -3.01 -21.45
CA THR A 113 18.22 -2.69 -20.12
C THR A 113 18.08 -3.92 -19.21
N PRO A 114 19.14 -4.34 -18.51
CA PRO A 114 19.07 -5.50 -17.64
C PRO A 114 18.20 -5.19 -16.40
N VAL A 115 17.45 -6.19 -15.92
CA VAL A 115 16.39 -6.03 -14.90
C VAL A 115 16.90 -5.37 -13.61
N ASN A 116 18.11 -5.71 -13.19
CA ASN A 116 18.79 -5.10 -12.05
C ASN A 116 19.00 -3.57 -12.20
N GLN A 117 19.32 -3.08 -13.40
CA GLN A 117 19.39 -1.64 -13.66
C GLN A 117 17.99 -1.01 -13.69
N VAL A 118 16.98 -1.71 -14.22
CA VAL A 118 15.59 -1.25 -14.18
C VAL A 118 15.10 -1.08 -12.74
N MET A 119 15.36 -2.06 -11.88
CA MET A 119 15.02 -2.01 -10.47
C MET A 119 15.77 -0.87 -9.75
N ALA A 120 17.06 -0.69 -10.03
CA ALA A 120 17.83 0.44 -9.49
C ALA A 120 17.23 1.80 -9.89
N ALA A 121 16.80 1.95 -11.15
CA ALA A 121 16.13 3.15 -11.63
C ALA A 121 14.79 3.38 -10.93
N ILE A 122 13.98 2.32 -10.76
CA ILE A 122 12.71 2.40 -10.03
C ILE A 122 12.95 2.87 -8.59
N PHE A 123 13.88 2.25 -7.86
CA PHE A 123 14.20 2.67 -6.49
C PHE A 123 14.72 4.11 -6.44
N GLY A 124 15.58 4.51 -7.39
CA GLY A 124 16.09 5.88 -7.48
C GLY A 124 14.98 6.91 -7.72
N VAL A 125 14.06 6.62 -8.64
CA VAL A 125 12.90 7.49 -8.93
C VAL A 125 11.95 7.56 -7.74
N VAL A 126 11.69 6.45 -7.05
CA VAL A 126 10.81 6.44 -5.87
C VAL A 126 11.43 7.24 -4.72
N ILE A 127 12.73 7.11 -4.49
CA ILE A 127 13.43 7.91 -3.47
C ILE A 127 13.38 9.39 -3.84
N ALA A 128 13.70 9.75 -5.08
CA ALA A 128 13.64 11.14 -5.54
C ALA A 128 12.20 11.70 -5.44
N GLY A 129 11.20 10.91 -5.83
CA GLY A 129 9.78 11.24 -5.75
C GLY A 129 9.30 11.48 -4.32
N SER A 130 9.84 10.74 -3.34
CA SER A 130 9.47 10.93 -1.93
C SER A 130 9.78 12.34 -1.43
N PHE A 131 10.91 12.94 -1.84
CA PHE A 131 11.23 14.32 -1.49
C PHE A 131 10.29 15.33 -2.15
N ILE A 132 9.87 15.05 -3.38
CA ILE A 132 8.87 15.88 -4.08
C ILE A 132 7.54 15.82 -3.32
N GLU A 133 7.10 14.64 -2.92
CA GLU A 133 5.87 14.49 -2.12
C GLU A 133 5.96 15.20 -0.76
N MET A 134 7.11 15.14 -0.08
CA MET A 134 7.34 15.89 1.16
C MET A 134 7.26 17.42 0.94
N GLY A 135 7.69 17.92 -0.22
CA GLY A 135 7.53 19.32 -0.58
C GLY A 135 6.06 19.68 -0.87
N VAL A 136 5.39 18.85 -1.68
CA VAL A 136 3.97 19.01 -2.03
C VAL A 136 3.07 18.93 -0.79
N SER A 137 3.46 18.19 0.25
CA SER A 137 2.70 18.08 1.49
C SER A 137 2.46 19.43 2.17
N GLN A 138 3.31 20.44 1.94
CA GLN A 138 3.17 21.77 2.52
C GLN A 138 2.05 22.59 1.86
N ILE A 139 1.77 22.35 0.58
CA ILE A 139 0.72 23.06 -0.19
C ILE A 139 -0.61 22.32 -0.21
N LEU A 140 -0.67 21.09 0.31
CA LEU A 140 -1.89 20.27 0.38
C LEU A 140 -3.12 20.98 0.94
N PRO A 141 -3.04 21.83 1.99
CA PRO A 141 -4.20 22.55 2.53
C PRO A 141 -4.88 23.47 1.51
N TRP A 142 -4.12 24.00 0.54
CA TRP A 142 -4.66 24.78 -0.56
C TRP A 142 -5.25 23.89 -1.65
N VAL A 143 -4.56 22.80 -2.01
CA VAL A 143 -5.02 21.84 -3.02
C VAL A 143 -6.36 21.19 -2.63
N LYS A 144 -6.56 20.90 -1.34
CA LYS A 144 -7.82 20.37 -0.81
C LYS A 144 -9.04 21.27 -1.06
N LYS A 145 -8.85 22.56 -1.32
CA LYS A 145 -9.95 23.47 -1.70
C LYS A 145 -10.40 23.29 -3.15
N LEU A 146 -9.51 22.76 -4.01
CA LEU A 146 -9.79 22.51 -5.43
C LEU A 146 -10.32 21.09 -5.66
N ILE A 147 -9.80 20.11 -4.92
CA ILE A 147 -10.22 18.72 -5.04
C ILE A 147 -11.51 18.50 -4.23
N THR A 148 -12.62 18.30 -4.94
CA THR A 148 -13.90 18.00 -4.29
C THR A 148 -13.92 16.56 -3.74
N PRO A 149 -14.74 16.28 -2.71
CA PRO A 149 -14.92 14.91 -2.21
C PRO A 149 -15.37 13.92 -3.29
N LEU A 150 -16.11 14.38 -4.30
CA LEU A 150 -16.54 13.58 -5.45
C LEU A 150 -15.34 13.06 -6.24
N VAL A 151 -14.37 13.92 -6.57
CA VAL A 151 -13.17 13.52 -7.33
C VAL A 151 -12.36 12.50 -6.55
N THR A 152 -12.16 12.75 -5.26
CA THR A 152 -11.42 11.81 -4.39
C THR A 152 -12.14 10.47 -4.30
N GLY A 153 -13.47 10.46 -4.13
CA GLY A 153 -14.27 9.23 -4.07
C GLY A 153 -14.22 8.42 -5.37
N ILE A 154 -14.32 9.08 -6.54
CA ILE A 154 -14.22 8.40 -7.84
C ILE A 154 -12.83 7.78 -8.02
N VAL A 155 -11.75 8.50 -7.66
CA VAL A 155 -10.38 7.97 -7.75
C VAL A 155 -10.22 6.74 -6.85
N VAL A 156 -10.67 6.81 -5.59
CA VAL A 156 -10.62 5.66 -4.67
C VAL A 156 -11.45 4.48 -5.18
N LEU A 157 -12.62 4.74 -5.76
CA LEU A 157 -13.45 3.69 -6.40
C LEU A 157 -12.70 3.02 -7.55
N LEU A 158 -12.06 3.80 -8.43
CA LEU A 158 -11.29 3.27 -9.55
C LEU A 158 -10.13 2.39 -9.07
N ILE A 159 -9.44 2.79 -8.01
CA ILE A 159 -8.39 1.97 -7.37
C ILE A 159 -8.99 0.67 -6.84
N GLY A 160 -10.17 0.73 -6.20
CA GLY A 160 -10.88 -0.48 -5.76
C GLY A 160 -11.26 -1.41 -6.92
N LEU A 161 -11.74 -0.86 -8.03
CA LEU A 161 -12.12 -1.63 -9.21
C LEU A 161 -10.90 -2.32 -9.86
N THR A 162 -9.73 -1.68 -9.89
CA THR A 162 -8.51 -2.32 -10.39
C THR A 162 -8.06 -3.45 -9.46
N LEU A 163 -8.27 -3.33 -8.14
CA LEU A 163 -8.00 -4.39 -7.18
C LEU A 163 -8.89 -5.62 -7.32
N ILE A 164 -10.16 -5.45 -7.73
CA ILE A 164 -11.06 -6.60 -7.97
C ILE A 164 -10.48 -7.54 -9.02
N LYS A 165 -9.93 -6.98 -10.10
CA LYS A 165 -9.27 -7.77 -11.15
C LYS A 165 -8.12 -8.60 -10.58
N GLU A 166 -7.25 -7.97 -9.78
CA GLU A 166 -6.12 -8.65 -9.15
C GLU A 166 -6.58 -9.74 -8.16
N GLY A 167 -7.66 -9.48 -7.42
CA GLY A 167 -8.29 -10.47 -6.54
C GLY A 167 -8.82 -11.69 -7.30
N LEU A 168 -9.52 -11.48 -8.42
CA LEU A 168 -10.03 -12.56 -9.26
C LEU A 168 -8.90 -13.39 -9.87
N ILE A 169 -7.82 -12.74 -10.30
CA ILE A 169 -6.62 -13.41 -10.80
C ILE A 169 -6.00 -14.27 -9.71
N SER A 170 -5.87 -13.75 -8.49
CA SER A 170 -5.36 -14.53 -7.37
C SER A 170 -6.27 -15.71 -7.03
N MET A 171 -7.59 -15.52 -7.06
CA MET A 171 -8.56 -16.59 -6.79
C MET A 171 -8.47 -17.71 -7.82
N GLY A 172 -8.18 -17.41 -9.09
CA GLY A 172 -8.05 -18.43 -10.13
C GLY A 172 -6.68 -19.13 -10.21
N GLY A 173 -5.85 -19.05 -9.17
CA GLY A 173 -4.52 -19.68 -9.13
C GLY A 173 -3.36 -18.78 -9.57
N GLY A 174 -3.61 -17.49 -9.76
CA GLY A 174 -2.58 -16.48 -10.03
C GLY A 174 -2.08 -16.44 -11.48
N TYR A 175 -1.06 -15.62 -11.71
CA TYR A 175 -0.51 -15.38 -13.05
C TYR A 175 0.18 -16.61 -13.66
N GLN A 176 0.72 -17.51 -12.85
CA GLN A 176 1.32 -18.77 -13.34
C GLN A 176 0.26 -19.70 -13.92
N ALA A 177 -0.87 -19.90 -13.22
CA ALA A 177 -1.98 -20.71 -13.73
C ALA A 177 -2.58 -20.14 -15.03
N MET A 178 -2.60 -18.80 -15.20
CA MET A 178 -2.99 -18.17 -16.48
C MET A 178 -2.02 -18.48 -17.63
N GLN A 179 -0.71 -18.48 -17.36
CA GLN A 179 0.31 -18.81 -18.36
C GLN A 179 0.28 -20.29 -18.75
N ASP A 180 -0.01 -21.16 -17.77
CA ASP A 180 -0.04 -22.61 -17.95
C ASP A 180 -1.41 -23.13 -18.44
N HIS A 181 -2.35 -22.23 -18.77
CA HIS A 181 -3.74 -22.55 -19.16
C HIS A 181 -4.53 -23.39 -18.14
N THR A 182 -4.14 -23.35 -16.87
CA THR A 182 -4.78 -24.08 -15.75
C THR A 182 -5.51 -23.15 -14.78
N PHE A 183 -5.80 -21.92 -15.21
CA PHE A 183 -6.53 -20.92 -14.45
C PHE A 183 -7.91 -21.42 -14.03
N ALA A 184 -8.27 -21.23 -12.77
CA ALA A 184 -9.51 -21.71 -12.15
C ALA A 184 -9.72 -23.25 -12.22
N SER A 185 -8.64 -24.02 -12.37
CA SER A 185 -8.67 -25.48 -12.16
C SER A 185 -8.90 -25.81 -10.69
N ALA A 186 -9.62 -26.90 -10.41
CA ALA A 186 -9.89 -27.37 -9.05
C ALA A 186 -8.60 -27.65 -8.24
N ASP A 187 -7.47 -27.90 -8.91
CA ASP A 187 -6.17 -28.13 -8.28
C ASP A 187 -5.39 -26.84 -7.95
N ASN A 188 -5.79 -25.70 -8.53
CA ASN A 188 -5.10 -24.40 -8.42
C ASN A 188 -5.94 -23.31 -7.71
N LEU A 189 -7.16 -23.65 -7.26
CA LEU A 189 -8.04 -22.83 -6.42
C LEU A 189 -7.67 -22.98 -4.94
#